data_AF-A0A497NBF3-F1
#
_entry.id   AF-A0A497NBF3-F1
#
_cell.length_a   1.000
_cell.length_b   1.000
_cell.length_c   1.000
_cell.angle_alpha   90.00
_cell.angle_beta   90.00
_cell.angle_gamma   90.00
#
_symmetry.space_group_name_H-M   'P 1'
#
loop_
_entity.id
_entity.type
_entity.pdbx_description
1 polymer ?
#
loop_
_entity_poly.entity_id
_entity_poly.type
_entity_poly.pdbx_seq_one_letter_code
_entity_poly.pdbx_strand_id
1 'polypeptide(L)'
;MASQRRAVVLIVARDVRHEVLVDPWGAVLVDDYVRVMERFGLEPFTDELLKALPSPNKLMRRRVVFCHRDLWVIADAIRRREPFYVLTGIMP
;
A
#
# COMPACT_ATOMS: atom_id res chain seq x y z
N MET A 1 2.74 -54.55 28.63
CA MET A 1 1.40 -54.25 28.05
C MET A 1 1.31 -52.75 27.83
N ALA A 2 1.05 -52.38 26.59
CA ALA A 2 1.21 -51.04 26.02
C ALA A 2 0.03 -50.09 26.36
N SER A 3 0.21 -48.83 25.93
CA SER A 3 -0.84 -47.88 25.55
C SER A 3 -1.34 -46.96 26.69
N GLN A 4 -1.37 -45.62 26.57
CA GLN A 4 -1.17 -44.71 25.43
C GLN A 4 -0.95 -43.30 26.00
N ARG A 5 0.19 -42.65 25.71
CA ARG A 5 0.34 -41.21 25.94
C ARG A 5 -0.37 -40.49 24.79
N ARG A 6 -1.44 -39.73 25.10
CA ARG A 6 -2.12 -38.89 24.11
C ARG A 6 -1.20 -37.71 23.79
N ALA A 7 -0.57 -37.75 22.61
CA ALA A 7 0.11 -36.59 22.06
C ALA A 7 -0.96 -35.59 21.59
N VAL A 8 -0.98 -34.40 22.19
CA VAL A 8 -1.74 -33.27 21.68
C VAL A 8 -0.98 -32.74 20.48
N VAL A 9 -1.38 -33.14 19.27
CA VAL A 9 -0.84 -32.59 18.04
C VAL A 9 -1.53 -31.24 17.81
N LEU A 10 -0.89 -30.17 18.28
CA LEU A 10 -1.27 -28.81 17.91
C LEU A 10 -0.77 -28.57 16.48
N ILE A 11 -1.60 -28.89 15.49
CA ILE A 11 -1.36 -28.49 14.10
C ILE A 11 -1.56 -26.97 14.08
N VAL A 12 -0.48 -26.22 14.23
CA VAL A 12 -0.45 -24.81 13.81
C VAL A 12 -0.59 -24.87 12.29
N ALA A 13 -1.82 -24.68 11.80
CA ALA A 13 -2.08 -24.52 10.39
C ALA A 13 -1.17 -23.38 9.90
N ARG A 14 -0.11 -23.75 9.18
CA ARG A 14 0.69 -22.77 8.45
C ARG A 14 -0.21 -22.27 7.36
N ASP A 15 -0.75 -21.08 7.57
CA ASP A 15 -1.47 -20.33 6.56
C ASP A 15 -0.54 -20.17 5.34
N VAL A 16 -0.83 -20.91 4.28
CA VAL A 16 -0.09 -20.83 3.02
C VAL A 16 -0.57 -19.54 2.34
N ARG A 17 0.03 -18.42 2.74
CA ARG A 17 -0.30 -17.11 2.15
C ARG A 17 0.03 -17.15 0.67
N HIS A 18 -1.01 -17.11 -0.16
CA HIS A 18 -0.84 -16.95 -1.60
C HIS A 18 -0.26 -15.57 -1.88
N GLU A 19 0.73 -15.50 -2.77
CA GLU A 19 1.27 -14.23 -3.20
C GLU A 19 0.20 -13.48 -4.00
N VAL A 20 -0.25 -12.33 -3.48
CA VAL A 20 -1.24 -11.49 -4.16
C VAL A 20 -0.59 -10.91 -5.41
N LEU A 21 -1.09 -11.31 -6.59
CA LEU A 21 -0.72 -10.71 -7.86
C LEU A 21 -1.57 -9.45 -8.07
N VAL A 22 -0.92 -8.29 -8.08
CA VAL A 22 -1.53 -7.00 -8.41
C VAL A 22 -1.01 -6.59 -9.78
N ASP A 23 -1.90 -6.49 -10.75
CA ASP A 23 -1.60 -6.08 -12.12
C ASP A 23 -2.74 -5.22 -12.69
N PRO A 24 -2.54 -4.54 -13.84
CA PRO A 24 -3.56 -3.66 -14.43
C PRO A 24 -4.81 -4.34 -15.01
N TRP A 25 -4.84 -5.66 -15.16
CA TRP A 25 -5.91 -6.42 -15.82
C TRP A 25 -6.74 -7.27 -14.84
N GLY A 26 -6.17 -7.67 -13.71
CA GLY A 26 -6.82 -8.45 -12.67
C GLY A 26 -7.58 -7.62 -11.64
N ALA A 27 -8.52 -8.27 -10.94
CA ALA A 27 -9.16 -7.74 -9.75
C ALA A 27 -8.95 -8.73 -8.60
N VAL A 28 -8.15 -8.33 -7.60
CA VAL A 28 -7.86 -9.15 -6.42
C VAL A 28 -8.13 -8.32 -5.17
N LEU A 29 -8.76 -8.94 -4.17
CA LEU A 29 -8.89 -8.32 -2.85
C LEU A 29 -7.51 -8.39 -2.17
N VAL A 30 -6.95 -7.22 -1.86
CA VAL A 30 -5.64 -7.11 -1.21
C VAL A 30 -5.85 -7.08 0.29
N ASP A 31 -5.32 -8.08 0.99
CA ASP A 31 -5.41 -8.17 2.45
C ASP A 31 -4.24 -7.47 3.18
N ASP A 32 -3.10 -7.30 2.49
CA ASP A 32 -1.88 -6.69 3.05
C ASP A 32 -1.30 -5.63 2.10
N TYR A 33 -1.73 -4.39 2.29
CA TYR A 33 -1.24 -3.25 1.52
C TYR A 33 0.21 -2.86 1.85
N VAL A 34 0.73 -3.20 3.04
CA VAL A 34 2.12 -2.90 3.42
C VAL A 34 3.06 -3.69 2.52
N ARG A 35 2.79 -4.98 2.36
CA ARG A 35 3.56 -5.85 1.46
C ARG A 35 3.50 -5.41 0.01
N VAL A 36 2.34 -4.92 -0.45
CA VAL A 36 2.19 -4.37 -1.80
C VAL A 36 3.08 -3.14 -1.97
N MET A 37 3.08 -2.21 -1.00
CA MET A 37 3.95 -1.04 -1.05
C MET A 37 5.43 -1.41 -1.12
N GLU A 38 5.89 -2.35 -0.29
CA GLU A 38 7.27 -2.83 -0.30
C GLU A 38 7.64 -3.45 -1.66
N ARG A 39 6.77 -4.31 -2.20
CA ARG A 39 6.98 -4.98 -3.50
C ARG A 39 7.09 -3.98 -4.65
N PHE A 40 6.25 -2.96 -4.66
CA PHE A 40 6.25 -1.93 -5.70
C PHE A 40 7.27 -0.81 -5.43
N GLY A 41 8.00 -0.83 -4.31
CA GLY A 41 8.94 0.23 -3.94
C GLY A 41 8.24 1.59 -3.83
N LEU A 42 7.11 1.62 -3.11
CA LEU A 42 6.32 2.81 -2.87
C LEU A 42 6.56 3.33 -1.46
N GLU A 43 6.55 4.64 -1.32
CA GLU A 43 6.71 5.32 -0.04
C GLU A 43 5.33 5.53 0.61
N PRO A 44 5.24 5.44 1.95
CA PRO A 44 4.00 5.75 2.65
C PRO A 44 3.64 7.23 2.50
N PHE A 45 2.36 7.50 2.32
CA PHE A 45 1.85 8.86 2.41
C PHE A 45 1.85 9.28 3.88
N THR A 46 2.82 10.09 4.32
CA THR A 46 2.97 10.44 5.76
C THR A 46 2.17 11.68 6.16
N ASP A 47 2.12 11.99 7.46
CA ASP A 47 1.52 13.24 7.96
C ASP A 47 2.37 14.47 7.62
N GLU A 48 3.69 14.29 7.55
CA GLU A 48 4.64 15.33 7.14
C GLU A 48 4.37 15.76 5.70
N LEU A 49 4.16 14.78 4.80
CA LEU A 49 3.83 15.06 3.41
C LEU A 49 2.46 15.71 3.27
N LEU A 50 1.45 15.28 4.04
CA LEU A 50 0.14 15.94 4.07
C LEU A 50 0.28 17.42 4.46
N LYS A 51 1.10 17.74 5.47
CA LYS A 51 1.34 19.13 5.89
C LYS A 51 2.10 19.94 4.83
N ALA A 52 2.93 19.30 4.00
CA ALA A 52 3.68 19.96 2.94
C ALA A 52 2.81 20.35 1.73
N LEU A 53 1.69 19.67 1.50
CA LEU A 53 0.79 19.91 0.38
C LEU A 53 -0.28 20.97 0.69
N PRO A 54 -0.64 21.85 -0.26
CA PRO A 54 -1.71 22.81 -0.07
C PRO A 54 -3.07 22.11 -0.11
N SER A 55 -3.88 22.31 0.94
CA SER A 55 -5.27 21.80 1.02
C SER A 55 -5.42 20.31 0.61
N PRO A 56 -4.77 19.37 1.32
CA PRO A 56 -4.85 17.95 0.98
C PRO A 56 -6.29 17.48 0.96
N ASN A 57 -6.73 16.76 -0.07
CA ASN A 57 -8.14 16.40 -0.22
C ASN A 57 -8.59 15.33 0.82
N LYS A 58 -9.91 15.05 0.85
CA LYS A 58 -10.51 14.10 1.79
C LYS A 58 -9.97 12.67 1.67
N LEU A 59 -9.63 12.21 0.47
CA LEU A 59 -9.13 10.85 0.23
C LEU A 59 -7.71 10.68 0.79
N MET A 60 -6.87 11.72 0.64
CA MET A 60 -5.53 11.75 1.22
C MET A 60 -5.60 11.75 2.75
N ARG A 61 -6.41 12.64 3.34
CA ARG A 61 -6.58 12.74 4.81
C ARG A 61 -7.18 11.48 5.45
N ARG A 62 -7.98 10.72 4.70
CA ARG A 62 -8.57 9.44 5.14
C ARG A 62 -7.71 8.22 4.80
N ARG A 63 -6.52 8.41 4.24
CA ARG A 63 -5.60 7.33 3.82
C ARG A 63 -6.21 6.36 2.80
N VAL A 64 -7.12 6.83 1.95
CA VAL A 64 -7.57 6.07 0.76
C VAL A 64 -6.49 6.12 -0.32
N VAL A 65 -5.85 7.29 -0.47
CA VAL A 65 -4.56 7.41 -1.16
C VAL A 65 -3.49 7.29 -0.08
N PHE A 66 -2.81 6.14 -0.01
CA PHE A 66 -1.98 5.77 1.15
C PHE A 66 -0.48 5.65 0.83
N CYS A 67 -0.08 5.67 -0.44
CA CYS A 67 1.32 5.61 -0.85
C CYS A 67 1.57 6.50 -2.07
N HIS A 68 2.85 6.73 -2.38
CA HIS A 68 3.28 7.50 -3.54
C HIS A 68 4.69 7.10 -4.02
N ARG A 69 5.14 7.72 -5.11
CA ARG A 69 6.53 7.73 -5.55
C ARG A 69 6.93 9.17 -5.88
N ASP A 70 8.03 9.63 -5.30
CA ASP A 70 8.63 10.96 -5.57
C ASP A 70 7.70 12.17 -5.39
N LEU A 71 6.63 12.06 -4.58
CA LEU A 71 5.67 13.15 -4.40
C LEU A 71 6.28 14.38 -3.71
N TRP A 72 7.39 14.21 -2.98
CA TRP A 72 8.19 15.31 -2.42
C TRP A 72 8.69 16.28 -3.50
N VAL A 73 9.06 15.78 -4.68
CA VAL A 73 9.50 16.63 -5.81
C VAL A 73 8.37 17.59 -6.21
N ILE A 74 7.13 17.09 -6.24
CA ILE A 74 5.96 17.88 -6.57
C ILE A 74 5.59 18.82 -5.42
N ALA A 75 5.68 18.38 -4.17
CA ALA A 75 5.47 19.23 -3.00
C ALA A 75 6.45 20.42 -2.99
N ASP A 76 7.71 20.20 -3.34
CA ASP A 76 8.73 21.24 -3.46
C ASP A 76 8.45 22.18 -4.63
N ALA A 77 8.08 21.66 -5.81
CA ALA A 77 7.69 22.46 -6.96
C ALA A 77 6.52 23.40 -6.61
N ILE A 78 5.50 22.89 -5.92
CA ILE A 78 4.37 23.69 -5.42
C ILE A 78 4.85 24.82 -4.51
N ARG A 79 5.72 24.52 -3.53
CA ARG A 79 6.26 25.52 -2.59
C ARG A 79 7.06 26.61 -3.30
N ARG A 80 7.81 26.24 -4.35
CA ARG A 80 8.64 27.14 -5.16
C ARG A 80 7.87 27.85 -6.27
N ARG A 81 6.59 27.51 -6.46
CA ARG A 81 5.74 27.98 -7.58
C ARG A 81 6.34 27.63 -8.95
N GLU A 82 6.97 26.46 -9.03
CA GLU A 82 7.49 25.91 -10.28
C GLU A 82 6.37 25.16 -11.03
N PRO A 83 6.37 25.18 -12.37
CA PRO A 83 5.37 24.46 -13.16
C PRO A 83 5.56 22.94 -13.06
N PHE A 84 4.44 22.23 -12.99
CA PHE A 84 4.37 20.77 -13.08
C PHE A 84 3.07 20.37 -13.80
N TYR A 85 3.01 19.13 -14.29
CA TYR A 85 1.86 18.61 -15.03
C TYR A 85 1.20 17.45 -14.28
N VAL A 86 -0.11 17.29 -14.47
CA VAL A 86 -0.88 16.17 -13.95
C VAL A 86 -1.42 15.38 -15.14
N LEU A 87 -1.22 14.07 -15.13
CA LEU A 87 -1.68 13.15 -16.16
C LEU A 87 -2.41 11.97 -15.51
N THR A 88 -3.57 11.64 -16.05
CA THR A 88 -4.32 10.42 -15.73
C THR A 88 -4.91 9.86 -17.02
N GLY A 89 -5.19 8.55 -17.06
CA GLY A 89 -5.75 7.88 -18.22
C GLY A 89 -6.91 6.97 -17.84
N ILE A 90 -7.80 6.74 -18.81
CA ILE A 90 -8.84 5.71 -18.77
C ILE A 90 -8.84 5.01 -20.13
N MET A 91 -8.84 3.68 -20.14
CA MET A 91 -9.05 2.91 -21.36
C MET A 91 -10.56 2.70 -21.54
N PRO A 92 -11.19 3.20 -22.62
CA PRO A 92 -12.60 2.98 -22.91
C PRO A 92 -12.91 1.55 -23.38
#